data_AF-A0A9D6N9D8-F1
#
_entry.id   AF-A0A9D6N9D8-F1
#
_cell.length_a   1.000
_cell.length_b   1.000
_cell.length_c   1.000
_cell.angle_alpha   90.00
_cell.angle_beta   90.00
_cell.angle_gamma   90.00
#
_symmetry.space_group_name_H-M   'P 1'
#
loop_
_entity.id
_entity.type
_entity.pdbx_description
1 polymer ?
#
loop_
_entity_poly.entity_id
_entity_poly.type
_entity_poly.pdbx_seq_one_letter_code
_entity_poly.pdbx_strand_id
1 'polypeptide(L)'
;MLHALRDLIDGLLSIFQARGGRTPEERRRLIRVKCDYEVACIVGNRSFPAKVVDMGLNGLRLEAPERLRQGTTIYIHHPKPSNRFDNEHVMCQVKWCRRRKGSNAMEVGVQYADTPGNMRRSWVKFLLKELGFDERAIYTRRKAIRAPADLEASMHSDEGGRLEGKVVNLGVGGALFAGEEAFSPGLPIRMQIGPYRRYRVLEVPGTIISTRRRNENGGYLVSVRFNDPTPSQIRLLGDYVIGLLKDSTA
;
A
#
# COMPACT_ATOMS: atom_id res chain seq x y z
N MET A 1 14.26 -12.41 -5.48
CA MET A 1 12.85 -12.06 -5.79
C MET A 1 11.86 -12.52 -4.72
N LEU A 2 11.91 -13.77 -4.22
CA LEU A 2 11.02 -14.27 -3.16
C LEU A 2 11.15 -13.53 -1.80
N HIS A 3 12.36 -13.16 -1.40
CA HIS A 3 12.60 -12.42 -0.16
C HIS A 3 11.97 -11.03 -0.17
N ALA A 4 12.22 -10.25 -1.23
CA ALA A 4 11.65 -8.89 -1.37
C ALA A 4 10.11 -8.85 -1.33
N LEU A 5 9.43 -9.86 -1.92
CA LEU A 5 7.97 -9.94 -1.88
C LEU A 5 7.46 -10.29 -0.48
N ARG A 6 8.19 -11.12 0.26
CA ARG A 6 7.87 -11.49 1.64
C ARG A 6 8.10 -10.33 2.60
N ASP A 7 9.21 -9.60 2.44
CA ASP A 7 9.55 -8.41 3.22
C ASP A 7 8.52 -7.28 3.00
N LEU A 8 8.04 -7.12 1.76
CA LEU A 8 6.98 -6.16 1.43
C LEU A 8 5.63 -6.53 2.07
N ILE A 9 5.37 -7.83 2.24
CA ILE A 9 4.19 -8.34 2.93
C ILE A 9 4.34 -8.20 4.43
N ASP A 10 5.48 -8.54 5.03
CA ASP A 10 5.72 -8.32 6.46
C ASP A 10 5.60 -6.82 6.80
N GLY A 11 6.03 -5.94 5.90
CA GLY A 11 5.76 -4.50 5.95
C GLY A 11 4.26 -4.15 5.89
N LEU A 12 3.50 -4.75 4.97
CA LEU A 12 2.04 -4.57 4.86
C LEU A 12 1.28 -5.12 6.08
N LEU A 13 1.69 -6.27 6.60
CA LEU A 13 1.12 -6.94 7.78
C LEU A 13 1.35 -6.12 9.04
N SER A 14 2.52 -5.49 9.18
CA SER A 14 2.81 -4.55 10.28
C SER A 14 1.88 -3.32 10.25
N ILE A 15 1.46 -2.87 9.06
CA ILE A 15 0.51 -1.77 8.88
C ILE A 15 -0.92 -2.16 9.32
N PHE A 16 -1.30 -3.44 9.16
CA PHE A 16 -2.62 -3.93 9.58
C PHE A 16 -2.69 -4.30 11.06
N GLN A 17 -1.58 -4.77 11.65
CA GLN A 17 -1.49 -5.05 13.10
C GLN A 17 -1.51 -3.77 13.96
N ALA A 18 -1.19 -2.60 13.39
CA ALA A 18 -1.14 -1.33 14.10
C ALA A 18 -2.53 -0.68 14.34
N ARG A 19 -3.65 -1.42 14.26
CA ARG A 19 -4.99 -0.87 14.54
C ARG A 19 -5.28 -0.83 16.04
N GLY A 20 -4.69 0.18 16.67
CA GLY A 20 -4.99 0.62 18.03
C GLY A 20 -4.67 2.10 18.18
N GLY A 21 -5.52 2.97 17.62
CA GLY A 21 -5.43 4.43 17.73
C GLY A 21 -5.35 5.15 16.39
N ARG A 22 -5.98 6.32 16.29
CA ARG A 22 -5.93 7.19 15.09
C ARG A 22 -4.52 7.75 14.89
N THR A 23 -3.66 7.03 14.17
CA THR A 23 -2.28 7.47 13.92
C THR A 23 -2.22 8.44 12.72
N PRO A 24 -1.15 9.26 12.60
CA PRO A 24 -0.93 10.16 11.46
C PRO A 24 -0.96 9.48 10.08
N GLU A 25 -0.78 8.16 10.01
CA GLU A 25 -0.94 7.36 8.79
C GLU A 25 -2.38 7.37 8.24
N GLU A 26 -3.40 7.48 9.09
CA GLU A 26 -4.81 7.47 8.65
C GLU A 26 -5.21 8.72 7.86
N ARG A 27 -4.59 9.88 8.11
CA ARG A 27 -4.88 11.14 7.40
C ARG A 27 -4.31 11.20 5.97
N ARG A 28 -3.46 10.24 5.60
CA ARG A 28 -2.74 10.25 4.33
C ARG A 28 -3.55 9.52 3.25
N ARG A 29 -3.78 10.20 2.12
CA ARG A 29 -4.52 9.67 0.96
C ARG A 29 -3.68 8.77 0.03
N LEU A 30 -2.35 8.87 0.08
CA LEU A 30 -1.42 8.17 -0.82
C LEU A 30 -0.50 7.22 -0.04
N ILE A 31 -0.17 6.08 -0.66
CA ILE A 31 0.73 5.05 -0.12
C ILE A 31 2.14 5.63 0.05
N ARG A 32 2.87 5.17 1.08
CA ARG A 32 4.28 5.44 1.28
C ARG A 32 5.02 4.12 1.47
N VAL A 33 6.13 3.93 0.75
CA VAL A 33 6.98 2.75 0.90
C VAL A 33 8.08 3.05 1.90
N LYS A 34 8.26 2.14 2.86
CA LYS A 34 9.38 2.15 3.80
C LYS A 34 10.67 1.85 3.04
N CYS A 35 11.70 2.62 3.32
CA CYS A 35 12.97 2.47 2.67
C CYS A 35 14.12 2.94 3.56
N ASP A 36 15.33 2.67 3.12
CA ASP A 36 16.56 2.99 3.81
C ASP A 36 17.60 3.45 2.78
N TYR A 37 17.52 4.73 2.39
CA TYR A 37 18.40 5.30 1.38
C TYR A 37 19.14 6.51 1.93
N GLU A 38 20.46 6.47 1.89
CA GLU A 38 21.29 7.62 2.18
C GLU A 38 21.12 8.68 1.07
N VAL A 39 21.10 9.94 1.46
CA VAL A 39 20.97 11.10 0.57
C VAL A 39 21.81 12.25 1.08
N ALA A 40 22.22 13.13 0.17
CA ALA A 40 22.81 14.41 0.54
C ALA A 40 21.74 15.50 0.51
N CYS A 41 21.60 16.24 1.61
CA CYS A 41 20.66 17.34 1.73
C CYS A 41 21.40 18.67 1.64
N ILE A 42 20.93 19.57 0.79
CA ILE A 42 21.46 20.93 0.66
C ILE A 42 20.41 21.95 1.09
N VAL A 43 20.76 22.80 2.07
CA VAL A 43 19.94 23.90 2.59
C VAL A 43 20.77 25.17 2.61
N GLY A 44 20.50 26.10 1.70
CA GLY A 44 21.37 27.27 1.48
C GLY A 44 22.77 26.80 1.08
N ASN A 45 23.78 27.21 1.82
CA ASN A 45 25.18 26.84 1.58
C ASN A 45 25.64 25.61 2.40
N ARG A 46 24.73 24.96 3.12
CA ARG A 46 25.06 23.81 3.99
C ARG A 46 24.67 22.51 3.30
N SER A 47 25.59 21.55 3.29
CA SER A 47 25.35 20.19 2.83
C SER A 47 25.54 19.23 4.01
N PHE A 48 24.62 18.28 4.17
CA PHE A 48 24.71 17.26 5.22
C PHE A 48 24.10 15.93 4.77
N PRO A 49 24.61 14.80 5.26
CA PRO A 49 24.02 13.50 4.98
C PRO A 49 22.69 13.35 5.74
N ALA A 50 21.74 12.68 5.11
CA ALA A 50 20.48 12.29 5.72
C ALA A 50 20.04 10.92 5.16
N LYS A 51 18.96 10.37 5.71
CA LYS A 51 18.42 9.09 5.30
C LYS A 51 16.94 9.18 5.02
N VAL A 52 16.51 8.71 3.85
CA VAL A 52 15.09 8.58 3.51
C VAL A 52 14.54 7.32 4.17
N VAL A 53 13.62 7.49 5.12
CA VAL A 53 13.01 6.39 5.89
C VAL A 53 11.69 5.90 5.29
N ASP A 54 11.01 6.77 4.53
CA ASP A 54 9.94 6.39 3.63
C ASP A 54 9.67 7.46 2.60
N MET A 55 9.09 7.03 1.48
CA MET A 55 8.75 7.87 0.36
C MET A 55 7.37 7.60 -0.19
N GLY A 56 6.72 8.65 -0.66
CA GLY A 56 5.49 8.54 -1.44
C GLY A 56 5.44 9.63 -2.51
N LEU A 57 4.34 9.69 -3.23
CA LEU A 57 4.16 10.56 -4.40
C LEU A 57 4.20 12.06 -4.09
N ASN A 58 3.88 12.45 -2.86
CA ASN A 58 3.84 13.86 -2.46
C ASN A 58 5.05 14.28 -1.63
N GLY A 59 5.93 13.35 -1.24
CA GLY A 59 7.11 13.71 -0.47
C GLY A 59 7.75 12.57 0.30
N LEU A 60 8.75 12.94 1.09
CA LEU A 60 9.67 12.04 1.77
C LEU A 60 9.62 12.25 3.28
N ARG A 61 10.06 11.24 4.02
CA ARG A 61 10.39 11.39 5.43
C ARG A 61 11.88 11.10 5.56
N LEU A 62 12.57 12.02 6.18
CA LEU A 62 14.01 11.98 6.38
C LEU A 62 14.32 11.76 7.86
N GLU A 63 15.40 11.04 8.12
CA GLU A 63 16.17 11.14 9.33
C GLU A 63 17.38 12.04 9.05
N ALA A 64 17.48 13.14 9.78
CA ALA A 64 18.51 14.17 9.60
C ALA A 64 19.26 14.44 10.92
N PRO A 65 20.53 14.85 10.87
CA PRO A 65 21.32 15.13 12.09
C PRO A 65 20.88 16.42 12.78
N GLU A 66 20.29 17.37 12.04
CA GLU A 66 19.95 18.69 12.55
C GLU A 66 18.47 19.05 12.37
N ARG A 67 18.01 20.02 13.19
CA ARG A 67 16.63 20.53 13.14
C ARG A 67 16.46 21.46 11.96
N LEU A 68 15.48 21.15 11.10
CA LEU A 68 15.11 22.00 9.97
C LEU A 68 13.85 22.81 10.28
N ARG A 69 13.85 24.10 9.90
CA ARG A 69 12.69 24.97 10.08
C ARG A 69 11.59 24.60 9.09
N GLN A 70 10.34 24.61 9.52
CA GLN A 70 9.19 24.44 8.64
C GLN A 70 9.17 25.54 7.57
N GLY A 71 8.78 25.20 6.35
CA GLY A 71 8.77 26.10 5.19
C GLY A 71 10.10 26.18 4.44
N THR A 72 11.20 25.72 5.02
CA THR A 72 12.54 25.75 4.41
C THR A 72 12.59 24.91 3.13
N THR A 73 13.21 25.45 2.08
CA THR A 73 13.53 24.72 0.85
C THR A 73 14.79 23.89 1.05
N ILE A 74 14.73 22.62 0.65
CA ILE A 74 15.81 21.65 0.75
C ILE A 74 15.95 20.93 -0.59
N TYR A 75 17.18 20.83 -1.10
CA TYR A 75 17.50 20.00 -2.26
C TYR A 75 18.02 18.67 -1.77
N ILE A 76 17.46 17.57 -2.29
CA ILE A 76 17.81 16.22 -1.87
C ILE A 76 18.44 15.50 -3.06
N HIS A 77 19.73 15.23 -2.94
CA HIS A 77 20.55 14.57 -3.94
C HIS A 77 20.69 13.09 -3.63
N HIS A 78 20.66 12.26 -4.68
CA HIS A 78 21.14 10.89 -4.56
C HIS A 78 22.66 10.92 -4.31
N PRO A 79 23.20 10.11 -3.37
CA PRO A 79 24.59 10.22 -2.93
C PRO A 79 25.58 9.69 -3.97
N LYS A 80 25.10 8.92 -4.95
CA LYS A 80 25.91 8.38 -6.04
C LYS A 80 25.42 8.95 -7.38
N PRO A 81 26.30 9.55 -8.20
CA PRO A 81 25.99 9.86 -9.59
C PRO A 81 25.55 8.58 -10.30
N SER A 82 24.50 8.65 -11.12
CA SER A 82 24.01 7.49 -11.85
C SER A 82 23.47 7.92 -13.20
N ASN A 83 23.84 7.19 -14.25
CA ASN A 83 23.28 7.37 -15.59
C ASN A 83 21.83 6.88 -15.70
N ARG A 84 21.20 6.47 -14.58
CA ARG A 84 19.81 6.01 -14.53
C ARG A 84 18.80 7.14 -14.44
N PHE A 85 19.21 8.37 -14.11
CA PHE A 85 18.31 9.51 -13.97
C PHE A 85 18.98 10.80 -14.47
N ASP A 86 18.20 11.65 -15.15
CA ASP A 86 18.72 12.90 -15.71
C ASP A 86 18.76 14.04 -14.69
N ASN A 87 17.99 13.90 -13.60
CA ASN A 87 17.94 14.89 -12.53
C ASN A 87 18.40 14.29 -11.20
N GLU A 88 19.59 14.70 -10.78
CA GLU A 88 20.28 14.16 -9.60
C GLU A 88 19.72 14.68 -8.27
N HIS A 89 18.88 15.71 -8.32
CA HIS A 89 18.27 16.30 -7.13
C HIS A 89 16.77 16.53 -7.27
N VAL A 90 16.10 16.64 -6.13
CA VAL A 90 14.70 17.08 -6.06
C VAL A 90 14.57 18.23 -5.09
N MET A 91 13.90 19.29 -5.52
CA MET A 91 13.53 20.39 -4.64
C MET A 91 12.34 19.99 -3.76
N CYS A 92 12.47 20.20 -2.46
CA CYS A 92 11.47 19.88 -1.45
C CYS A 92 11.26 21.05 -0.48
N GLN A 93 10.10 21.08 0.18
CA GLN A 93 9.78 22.01 1.25
C GLN A 93 9.53 21.26 2.56
N VAL A 94 10.17 21.70 3.64
CA VAL A 94 9.97 21.15 4.99
C VAL A 94 8.55 21.45 5.46
N LYS A 95 7.79 20.42 5.84
CA LYS A 95 6.44 20.55 6.39
C LYS A 95 6.38 20.39 7.89
N TRP A 96 7.26 19.58 8.47
CA TRP A 96 7.42 19.44 9.90
C TRP A 96 8.79 18.86 10.22
N CYS A 97 9.28 19.13 11.42
CA CYS A 97 10.52 18.56 11.95
C CYS A 97 10.35 18.32 13.45
N ARG A 98 10.68 17.11 13.92
CA ARG A 98 10.56 16.72 15.33
C ARG A 98 11.71 15.80 15.72
N ARG A 99 12.05 15.77 17.01
CA ARG A 99 13.06 14.83 17.50
C ARG A 99 12.51 13.40 17.48
N ARG A 100 13.31 12.45 17.01
CA ARG A 100 12.95 11.03 17.04
C ARG A 100 12.93 10.56 18.50
N LYS A 101 11.91 9.79 18.89
CA LYS A 101 11.83 9.24 20.26
C LYS A 101 13.01 8.29 20.49
N GLY A 102 13.77 8.51 21.55
CA GLY A 102 14.92 7.66 21.92
C GLY A 102 16.18 7.85 21.05
N SER A 103 16.27 8.91 20.24
CA SER A 103 17.46 9.24 19.46
C SER A 103 17.69 10.75 19.41
N ASN A 104 18.93 11.17 19.20
CA ASN A 104 19.27 12.57 18.95
C ASN A 104 18.96 13.01 17.50
N ALA A 105 18.63 12.07 16.62
CA ALA A 105 18.27 12.38 15.23
C ALA A 105 16.91 13.07 15.12
N MET A 106 16.76 13.86 14.05
CA MET A 106 15.53 14.56 13.71
C MET A 106 14.76 13.79 12.65
N GLU A 107 13.47 13.57 12.88
CA GLU A 107 12.55 13.19 11.81
C GLU A 107 12.05 14.45 11.11
N VAL A 108 12.14 14.47 9.78
CA VAL A 108 11.70 15.58 8.94
C VAL A 108 10.73 15.09 7.89
N GLY A 109 9.53 15.67 7.84
CA GLY A 109 8.61 15.47 6.72
C GLY A 109 8.78 16.56 5.69
N VAL A 110 9.05 16.18 4.45
CA VAL A 110 9.19 17.13 3.33
C VAL A 110 8.15 16.84 2.25
N GLN A 111 7.73 17.87 1.52
CA GLN A 111 6.88 17.77 0.34
C GLN A 111 7.71 18.11 -0.90
N TYR A 112 7.49 17.42 -2.03
CA TYR A 112 8.10 17.84 -3.29
C TYR A 112 7.59 19.23 -3.68
N ALA A 113 8.51 20.10 -4.07
CA ALA A 113 8.23 21.46 -4.53
C ALA A 113 8.78 21.70 -5.94
N ASP A 114 9.38 20.68 -6.56
CA ASP A 114 9.95 20.75 -7.90
C ASP A 114 8.87 20.70 -9.00
N THR A 115 9.26 21.05 -10.22
CA THR A 115 8.34 21.02 -11.36
C THR A 115 7.96 19.59 -11.73
N PRO A 116 6.76 19.35 -12.30
CA PRO A 116 6.36 18.02 -12.77
C PRO A 116 7.35 17.42 -13.78
N GLY A 117 7.96 18.24 -14.64
CA GLY A 117 8.96 17.81 -15.61
C GLY A 117 10.22 17.26 -14.94
N ASN A 118 10.73 17.97 -13.93
CA ASN A 118 11.91 17.55 -13.16
C ASN A 118 11.63 16.31 -12.33
N MET A 119 10.46 16.22 -11.70
CA MET A 119 10.05 15.03 -10.94
C MET A 119 9.91 13.79 -11.84
N ARG A 120 9.51 13.94 -13.11
CA ARG A 120 9.43 12.82 -14.08
C ARG A 120 10.79 12.26 -14.51
N ARG A 121 11.88 12.99 -14.26
CA ARG A 121 13.26 12.59 -14.61
C ARG A 121 14.16 12.37 -13.39
N SER A 122 13.63 12.56 -12.18
CA SER A 122 14.42 12.49 -10.95
C SER A 122 14.60 11.06 -10.45
N TRP A 123 15.66 10.86 -9.67
CA TRP A 123 15.94 9.60 -8.96
C TRP A 123 14.75 9.08 -8.14
N VAL A 124 13.90 9.99 -7.61
CA VAL A 124 12.70 9.63 -6.86
C VAL A 124 11.74 8.78 -7.71
N LYS A 125 11.52 9.12 -8.99
CA LYS A 125 10.64 8.33 -9.87
C LYS A 125 11.18 6.92 -10.04
N PHE A 126 12.48 6.80 -10.31
CA PHE A 126 13.13 5.51 -10.51
C PHE A 126 13.04 4.66 -9.25
N LEU A 127 13.28 5.26 -8.08
CA LEU A 127 13.20 4.54 -6.82
C LEU A 127 11.77 4.12 -6.47
N LEU A 128 10.78 4.99 -6.70
CA LEU A 128 9.37 4.62 -6.53
C LEU A 128 9.00 3.45 -7.46
N LYS A 129 9.47 3.44 -8.71
CA LYS A 129 9.25 2.34 -9.65
C LYS A 129 9.91 1.04 -9.20
N GLU A 130 11.17 1.09 -8.76
CA GLU A 130 11.89 -0.08 -8.21
C GLU A 130 11.22 -0.64 -6.95
N LEU A 131 10.63 0.24 -6.13
CA LEU A 131 9.86 -0.09 -4.95
C LEU A 131 8.41 -0.54 -5.24
N GLY A 132 8.05 -0.72 -6.51
CA GLY A 132 6.77 -1.28 -6.94
C GLY A 132 5.62 -0.29 -7.07
N PHE A 133 5.88 1.02 -7.11
CA PHE A 133 4.87 1.99 -7.56
C PHE A 133 4.73 1.93 -9.09
N ASP A 134 3.74 1.18 -9.55
CA ASP A 134 3.23 1.27 -10.92
C ASP A 134 2.34 2.53 -11.07
N GLU A 135 2.39 3.23 -12.20
CA GLU A 135 1.57 4.42 -12.49
C GLU A 135 0.06 4.15 -12.37
N ARG A 136 -0.35 2.87 -12.52
CA ARG A 136 -1.72 2.39 -12.27
C ARG A 136 -2.09 2.33 -10.79
N ALA A 137 -1.12 2.18 -9.90
CA ALA A 137 -1.30 2.24 -8.44
C ALA A 137 -1.30 3.68 -7.89
N ILE A 138 -0.91 4.68 -8.69
CA ILE A 138 -0.83 6.09 -8.26
C ILE A 138 -2.21 6.73 -8.08
N TYR A 139 -3.20 6.33 -8.89
CA TYR A 139 -4.59 6.80 -8.78
C TYR A 139 -5.50 5.86 -7.99
N THR A 140 -4.96 4.74 -7.50
CA THR A 140 -5.77 3.78 -6.75
C THR A 140 -5.94 4.28 -5.32
N ARG A 141 -7.19 4.49 -4.88
CA ARG A 141 -7.50 4.70 -3.45
C ARG A 141 -7.18 3.46 -2.59
N ARG A 142 -6.72 2.37 -3.21
CA ARG A 142 -6.52 1.07 -2.59
C ARG A 142 -5.15 1.03 -1.92
N LYS A 143 -5.14 0.96 -0.60
CA LYS A 143 -3.92 0.87 0.22
C LYS A 143 -3.22 -0.50 0.16
N ALA A 144 -3.78 -1.49 -0.55
CA ALA A 144 -3.33 -2.88 -0.56
C ALA A 144 -3.34 -3.49 -1.97
N ILE A 145 -2.36 -4.36 -2.24
CA ILE A 145 -2.24 -5.16 -3.47
C ILE A 145 -3.42 -6.13 -3.58
N ARG A 146 -3.86 -6.36 -4.82
CA ARG A 146 -5.05 -7.13 -5.18
C ARG A 146 -4.71 -8.08 -6.33
N ALA A 147 -4.64 -9.37 -6.04
CA ALA A 147 -4.38 -10.40 -7.04
C ALA A 147 -5.64 -10.66 -7.88
N PRO A 148 -5.54 -10.73 -9.21
CA PRO A 148 -6.55 -11.40 -10.03
C PRO A 148 -6.79 -12.81 -9.49
N ALA A 149 -8.05 -13.23 -9.46
CA ALA A 149 -8.43 -14.52 -8.90
C ALA A 149 -9.53 -15.15 -9.76
N ASP A 150 -9.61 -16.48 -9.70
CA ASP A 150 -10.76 -17.26 -10.12
C ASP A 150 -10.94 -18.39 -9.10
N LEU A 151 -11.42 -18.02 -7.92
CA LEU A 151 -11.54 -18.94 -6.78
C LEU A 151 -13.00 -19.11 -6.39
N GLU A 152 -13.44 -20.36 -6.20
CA GLU A 152 -14.74 -20.66 -5.60
C GLU A 152 -14.86 -20.01 -4.22
N ALA A 153 -16.04 -19.48 -3.95
CA ALA A 153 -16.33 -18.80 -2.70
C ALA A 153 -17.82 -18.82 -2.37
N SER A 154 -18.12 -18.65 -1.08
CA SER A 154 -19.48 -18.43 -0.61
C SER A 154 -19.52 -17.32 0.44
N MET A 155 -20.65 -16.62 0.51
CA MET A 155 -20.96 -15.64 1.55
C MET A 155 -22.16 -16.11 2.35
N HIS A 156 -22.06 -16.04 3.67
CA HIS A 156 -23.13 -16.37 4.60
C HIS A 156 -23.47 -15.14 5.43
N SER A 157 -24.75 -14.80 5.51
CA SER A 157 -25.27 -13.80 6.46
C SER A 157 -25.78 -14.51 7.71
N ASP A 158 -25.60 -13.89 8.87
CA ASP A 158 -26.18 -14.38 10.13
C ASP A 158 -27.72 -14.35 10.11
N GLU A 159 -28.34 -13.61 9.18
CA GLU A 159 -29.79 -13.55 8.95
C GLU A 159 -30.33 -14.75 8.12
N GLY A 160 -29.48 -15.71 7.75
CA GLY A 160 -29.90 -16.97 7.12
C GLY A 160 -29.76 -17.05 5.60
N GLY A 161 -29.07 -16.10 4.97
CA GLY A 161 -28.79 -16.12 3.52
C GLY A 161 -27.42 -16.73 3.20
N ARG A 162 -27.34 -17.56 2.13
CA ARG A 162 -26.09 -18.06 1.55
C ARG A 162 -26.04 -17.76 0.06
N LEU A 163 -24.92 -17.18 -0.39
CA LEU A 163 -24.65 -16.93 -1.80
C LEU A 163 -23.39 -17.67 -2.24
N GLU A 164 -23.46 -18.35 -3.37
CA GLU A 164 -22.33 -19.04 -4.00
C GLU A 164 -21.85 -18.30 -5.24
N GLY A 165 -20.56 -18.42 -5.53
CA GLY A 165 -19.95 -17.73 -6.66
C GLY A 165 -18.44 -17.72 -6.59
N LYS A 166 -17.83 -16.73 -7.22
CA LYS A 166 -16.38 -16.68 -7.44
C LYS A 166 -15.75 -15.40 -6.94
N VAL A 167 -14.61 -15.50 -6.28
CA VAL A 167 -13.73 -14.35 -6.05
C VAL A 167 -12.93 -14.11 -7.32
N VAL A 168 -13.21 -12.97 -7.96
CA VAL A 168 -12.55 -12.53 -9.20
C VAL A 168 -11.33 -11.65 -8.93
N ASN A 169 -11.21 -11.12 -7.71
CA ASN A 169 -10.03 -10.44 -7.25
C ASN A 169 -9.93 -10.48 -5.72
N LEU A 170 -8.75 -10.77 -5.20
CA LEU A 170 -8.49 -10.92 -3.78
C LEU A 170 -7.37 -10.00 -3.31
N GLY A 171 -7.60 -9.24 -2.25
CA GLY A 171 -6.54 -8.52 -1.54
C GLY A 171 -6.63 -8.73 -0.04
N VAL A 172 -5.59 -8.33 0.67
CA VAL A 172 -5.50 -8.53 2.13
C VAL A 172 -6.58 -7.79 2.95
N GLY A 173 -7.26 -6.80 2.36
CA GLY A 173 -8.33 -6.03 2.99
C GLY A 173 -9.74 -6.28 2.43
N GLY A 174 -9.89 -7.18 1.47
CA GLY A 174 -11.20 -7.47 0.89
C GLY A 174 -11.13 -8.18 -0.46
N ALA A 175 -12.30 -8.59 -0.95
CA ALA A 175 -12.46 -9.33 -2.19
C ALA A 175 -13.51 -8.68 -3.11
N LEU A 176 -13.42 -8.99 -4.40
CA LEU A 176 -14.50 -8.80 -5.35
C LEU A 176 -15.10 -10.17 -5.65
N PHE A 177 -16.38 -10.34 -5.33
CA PHE A 177 -17.15 -11.55 -5.54
C PHE A 177 -18.06 -11.39 -6.77
N ALA A 178 -18.25 -12.45 -7.52
CA ALA A 178 -19.16 -12.55 -8.65
C ALA A 178 -20.13 -13.70 -8.39
N GLY A 179 -21.44 -13.44 -8.46
CA GLY A 179 -22.48 -14.45 -8.28
C GLY A 179 -23.78 -14.05 -8.97
N GLU A 180 -24.79 -14.94 -8.96
CA GLU A 180 -26.08 -14.68 -9.60
C GLU A 180 -26.97 -13.74 -8.79
N GLU A 181 -26.83 -13.81 -7.47
CA GLU A 181 -27.52 -12.99 -6.49
C GLU A 181 -26.53 -12.12 -5.71
N ALA A 182 -27.03 -11.15 -4.95
CA ALA A 182 -26.21 -10.30 -4.13
C ALA A 182 -26.92 -9.81 -2.87
N PHE A 183 -26.13 -9.72 -1.81
CA PHE A 183 -26.54 -9.04 -0.59
C PHE A 183 -26.48 -7.52 -0.73
N SER A 184 -27.27 -6.85 0.11
CA SER A 184 -27.32 -5.40 0.20
C SER A 184 -26.05 -4.82 0.82
N PRO A 185 -25.59 -3.63 0.39
CA PRO A 185 -24.51 -2.91 1.05
C PRO A 185 -24.78 -2.69 2.54
N GLY A 186 -23.72 -2.77 3.36
CA GLY A 186 -23.77 -2.64 4.81
C GLY A 186 -23.93 -3.97 5.56
N LEU A 187 -24.38 -5.03 4.89
CA LEU A 187 -24.65 -6.31 5.55
C LEU A 187 -23.35 -6.99 6.03
N PRO A 188 -23.26 -7.40 7.31
CA PRO A 188 -22.20 -8.27 7.81
C PRO A 188 -22.34 -9.69 7.26
N ILE A 189 -21.23 -10.30 6.88
CA ILE A 189 -21.18 -11.66 6.33
C ILE A 189 -19.95 -12.41 6.83
N ARG A 190 -19.98 -13.74 6.72
CA ARG A 190 -18.78 -14.59 6.68
C ARG A 190 -18.53 -15.04 5.26
N MET A 191 -17.31 -14.83 4.78
CA MET A 191 -16.87 -15.27 3.47
C MET A 191 -15.98 -16.50 3.60
N GLN A 192 -16.25 -17.52 2.80
CA GLN A 192 -15.39 -18.69 2.62
C GLN A 192 -14.79 -18.63 1.22
N ILE A 193 -13.47 -18.82 1.08
CA ILE A 193 -12.74 -18.69 -0.18
C ILE A 193 -11.82 -19.90 -0.35
N GLY A 194 -11.82 -20.49 -1.55
CA GLY A 194 -11.01 -21.66 -1.89
C GLY A 194 -11.70 -22.99 -1.56
N PRO A 195 -10.95 -24.10 -1.47
CA PRO A 195 -9.49 -24.17 -1.31
C PRO A 195 -8.70 -23.71 -2.55
N TYR A 196 -7.41 -23.41 -2.38
CA TYR A 196 -6.52 -23.01 -3.47
C TYR A 196 -5.18 -23.74 -3.36
N ARG A 197 -4.87 -24.59 -4.34
CA ARG A 197 -3.68 -25.47 -4.32
C ARG A 197 -3.61 -26.28 -3.01
N ARG A 198 -2.52 -26.12 -2.26
CA ARG A 198 -2.29 -26.75 -0.94
C ARG A 198 -2.89 -25.95 0.22
N TYR A 199 -3.45 -24.77 -0.04
CA TYR A 199 -3.97 -23.91 1.02
C TYR A 199 -5.41 -24.31 1.36
N ARG A 200 -5.67 -24.48 2.65
CA ARG A 200 -7.01 -24.74 3.19
C ARG A 200 -7.96 -23.59 2.86
N VAL A 201 -9.27 -23.85 2.97
CA VAL A 201 -10.32 -22.84 2.85
C VAL A 201 -10.03 -21.67 3.79
N LEU A 202 -10.08 -20.46 3.26
CA LEU A 202 -9.99 -19.22 4.03
C LEU A 202 -11.39 -18.81 4.43
N GLU A 203 -11.66 -18.76 5.73
CA GLU A 203 -12.88 -18.18 6.28
C GLU A 203 -12.54 -16.82 6.89
N VAL A 204 -13.29 -15.77 6.54
CA VAL A 204 -13.03 -14.41 7.01
C VAL A 204 -14.33 -13.62 7.16
N PRO A 205 -14.55 -12.92 8.29
CA PRO A 205 -15.69 -12.03 8.43
C PRO A 205 -15.52 -10.78 7.56
N GLY A 206 -16.63 -10.23 7.07
CA GLY A 206 -16.61 -9.05 6.23
C GLY A 206 -17.93 -8.30 6.19
N THR A 207 -17.93 -7.21 5.43
CA THR A 207 -19.11 -6.38 5.19
C THR A 207 -19.23 -6.09 3.70
N ILE A 208 -20.46 -6.14 3.19
CA ILE A 208 -20.76 -5.74 1.81
C ILE A 208 -20.59 -4.23 1.69
N ILE A 209 -19.74 -3.79 0.77
CA ILE A 209 -19.47 -2.36 0.54
C ILE A 209 -20.31 -1.81 -0.61
N SER A 210 -20.46 -2.60 -1.67
CA SER A 210 -21.23 -2.20 -2.85
C SER A 210 -21.61 -3.41 -3.67
N THR A 211 -22.77 -3.34 -4.29
CA THR A 211 -23.29 -4.35 -5.22
C THR A 211 -23.58 -3.66 -6.55
N ARG A 212 -23.16 -4.26 -7.67
CA ARG A 212 -23.45 -3.76 -9.03
C ARG A 212 -23.79 -4.91 -9.95
N ARG A 213 -24.71 -4.70 -10.90
CA ARG A 213 -24.95 -5.70 -11.96
C ARG A 213 -23.74 -5.77 -12.88
N ARG A 214 -23.39 -6.98 -13.30
CA ARG A 214 -22.27 -7.24 -14.19
C ARG A 214 -22.66 -7.00 -15.66
N ASN A 215 -23.89 -7.34 -16.03
CA ASN A 215 -24.42 -7.26 -17.40
C ASN A 215 -25.96 -7.29 -17.37
N GLU A 216 -26.62 -6.89 -18.47
CA GLU A 216 -28.09 -6.85 -18.60
C GLU A 216 -28.73 -8.23 -18.43
N ASN A 217 -28.02 -9.30 -18.81
CA ASN A 217 -28.49 -10.69 -18.80
C ASN A 217 -28.25 -11.45 -17.47
N GLY A 218 -27.89 -10.75 -16.39
CA GLY A 218 -27.81 -11.33 -15.04
C GLY A 218 -26.41 -11.31 -14.41
N GLY A 219 -26.38 -11.54 -13.10
CA GLY A 219 -25.18 -11.59 -12.28
C GLY A 219 -24.77 -10.26 -11.64
N TYR A 220 -24.15 -10.37 -10.47
CA TYR A 220 -23.70 -9.27 -9.64
C TYR A 220 -22.20 -9.35 -9.38
N LEU A 221 -21.59 -8.17 -9.28
CA LEU A 221 -20.28 -7.98 -8.67
C LEU A 221 -20.46 -7.32 -7.31
N VAL A 222 -19.97 -8.00 -6.28
CA VAL A 222 -20.15 -7.64 -4.88
C VAL A 222 -18.78 -7.33 -4.27
N SER A 223 -18.59 -6.10 -3.82
CA SER A 223 -17.35 -5.71 -3.13
C SER A 223 -17.47 -6.02 -1.65
N VAL A 224 -16.57 -6.86 -1.14
CA VAL A 224 -16.51 -7.24 0.27
C VAL A 224 -15.27 -6.61 0.91
N ARG A 225 -15.44 -6.02 2.10
CA ARG A 225 -14.32 -5.61 2.98
C ARG A 225 -14.20 -6.62 4.10
N PHE A 226 -12.98 -7.05 4.42
CA PHE A 226 -12.75 -7.93 5.56
C PHE A 226 -12.68 -7.12 6.86
N ASN A 227 -13.30 -7.66 7.92
CA ASN A 227 -13.37 -7.04 9.24
C ASN A 227 -12.44 -7.78 10.19
N ASP A 228 -11.47 -7.07 10.76
CA ASP A 228 -10.56 -7.54 11.82
C ASP A 228 -10.14 -9.02 11.72
N PRO A 229 -9.56 -9.45 10.56
CA PRO A 229 -9.12 -10.82 10.40
C PRO A 229 -8.07 -11.17 11.45
N THR A 230 -8.15 -12.38 12.01
CA THR A 230 -7.20 -12.89 12.99
C THR A 230 -5.79 -13.03 12.36
N PRO A 231 -4.71 -13.07 13.16
CA PRO A 231 -3.36 -13.25 12.63
C PRO A 231 -3.17 -14.51 11.77
N SER A 232 -3.91 -15.59 12.05
CA SER A 232 -3.89 -16.82 11.25
C SER A 232 -4.62 -16.65 9.91
N GLN A 233 -5.78 -15.98 9.89
CA GLN A 233 -6.51 -15.63 8.66
C GLN A 233 -5.70 -14.67 7.78
N ILE A 234 -5.05 -13.67 8.39
CA ILE A 234 -4.18 -12.72 7.70
C ILE A 234 -3.02 -13.43 7.00
N ARG A 235 -2.35 -14.37 7.69
CA ARG A 235 -1.25 -15.15 7.10
C ARG A 235 -1.72 -15.99 5.91
N LEU A 236 -2.83 -16.72 6.08
CA LEU A 236 -3.42 -17.53 5.02
C LEU A 236 -3.87 -16.67 3.82
N LEU A 237 -4.48 -15.52 4.08
CA LEU A 237 -4.87 -14.56 3.05
C LEU A 237 -3.65 -14.02 2.28
N GLY A 238 -2.54 -13.74 2.97
CA GLY A 238 -1.27 -13.40 2.35
C GLY A 238 -0.76 -14.51 1.43
N ASP A 239 -0.80 -15.76 1.88
CA ASP A 239 -0.41 -16.93 1.09
C ASP A 239 -1.24 -17.08 -0.19
N TYR A 240 -2.56 -16.90 -0.10
CA TYR A 240 -3.45 -16.88 -1.27
C TYR A 240 -3.06 -15.78 -2.26
N VAL A 241 -2.90 -14.54 -1.78
CA VAL A 241 -2.55 -13.39 -2.62
C VAL A 241 -1.20 -13.59 -3.32
N ILE A 242 -0.18 -14.07 -2.62
CA ILE A 242 1.13 -14.38 -3.20
C ILE A 242 0.99 -15.46 -4.28
N GLY A 243 0.29 -16.55 -3.95
CA GLY A 243 0.13 -17.67 -4.86
C GLY A 243 -0.60 -17.27 -6.13
N LEU A 244 -1.63 -16.43 -6.04
CA LEU A 244 -2.37 -15.90 -7.20
C LEU A 244 -1.53 -14.93 -8.03
N LEU A 245 -0.76 -14.04 -7.40
CA LEU A 245 0.12 -13.12 -8.12
C LEU A 245 1.17 -13.86 -8.96
N LYS A 246 1.76 -14.92 -8.41
CA LYS A 246 2.71 -15.76 -9.14
C LYS A 246 2.09 -16.38 -10.39
N ASP A 247 0.86 -16.87 -10.27
CA ASP A 247 0.16 -17.53 -11.38
C ASP A 247 -0.28 -16.54 -12.46
N SER A 248 -0.53 -15.28 -12.10
CA SER A 248 -0.87 -14.22 -13.06
C SER A 248 0.33 -13.67 -13.84
N THR A 249 1.55 -14.01 -13.45
CA THR A 249 2.80 -13.56 -14.10
C THR A 249 3.52 -14.66 -14.87
N ALA A 250 3.00 -15.89 -14.81
CA ALA A 250 3.48 -17.05 -15.55
C ALA A 250 2.74 -17.16 -16.90
#